data_AF-A0A1G1FC11-F1
#
_entry.id   AF-A0A1G1FC11-F1
#
_cell.length_a   1.000
_cell.length_b   1.000
_cell.length_c   1.000
_cell.angle_alpha   90.00
_cell.angle_beta   90.00
_cell.angle_gamma   90.00
#
_symmetry.space_group_name_H-M   'P 1'
#
loop_
_entity.id
_entity.type
_entity.pdbx_description
1 polymer ?
#
loop_
_entity_poly.entity_id
_entity_poly.type
_entity_poly.pdbx_seq_one_letter_code
_entity_poly.pdbx_strand_id
1 'polypeptide(L)'
;MQSRFILFWLVAFMTLPVVFATEQPKQMESSVEYDTEMTDQFFEVDTWSSPWWIIEQDDGSFEDTTGQITRREDIPRLRHTAECRTEHQIPHMIKFSEARQIDKDTIEIRIHDESASTFDDLTVIVRNGRYSSHYKTVYPVAAANTGLVWTTTKQRLVLNKKQYAKKEVIRGRIDFECVEEMKDARNGKKNIRTIRIEGRFKPTLQ
;
A
#
# COMPACT_ATOMS: atom_id res chain seq x y z
N MET A 1 -17.99 -56.44 19.82
CA MET A 1 -17.66 -56.32 18.39
C MET A 1 -17.47 -54.85 18.04
N GLN A 2 -16.24 -54.51 17.63
CA GLN A 2 -15.80 -53.36 16.78
C GLN A 2 -16.34 -51.96 17.14
N SER A 3 -15.64 -51.19 17.98
CA SER A 3 -14.46 -50.34 17.66
C SER A 3 -14.70 -49.39 16.48
N ARG A 4 -15.04 -48.13 16.79
CA ARG A 4 -15.04 -47.00 15.85
C ARG A 4 -13.85 -46.10 16.21
N PHE A 5 -12.77 -46.20 15.43
CA PHE A 5 -11.72 -45.20 15.38
C PHE A 5 -12.16 -44.11 14.40
N ILE A 6 -12.39 -42.89 14.91
CA ILE A 6 -12.48 -41.68 14.09
C ILE A 6 -11.19 -40.92 14.34
N LEU A 7 -10.28 -41.00 13.37
CA LEU A 7 -9.01 -40.27 13.35
C LEU A 7 -9.33 -38.83 12.92
N PHE A 8 -9.39 -37.90 13.87
CA PHE A 8 -9.45 -36.46 13.57
C PHE A 8 -8.05 -35.99 13.16
N TRP A 9 -7.87 -35.67 11.87
CA TRP A 9 -6.73 -34.89 11.41
C TRP A 9 -6.95 -33.43 11.81
N LEU A 10 -6.21 -32.96 12.80
CA LEU A 10 -6.16 -31.57 13.21
C LEU A 10 -5.18 -30.85 12.28
N VAL A 11 -5.69 -30.19 11.24
CA VAL A 11 -4.90 -29.22 10.45
C VAL A 11 -4.75 -27.98 11.30
N ALA A 12 -3.64 -27.87 12.02
CA ALA A 12 -3.28 -26.68 12.76
C ALA A 12 -2.87 -25.59 11.75
N PHE A 13 -3.79 -24.68 11.43
CA PHE A 13 -3.45 -23.41 10.81
C PHE A 13 -2.60 -22.61 11.81
N MET A 14 -1.28 -22.63 11.64
CA MET A 14 -0.39 -21.67 12.29
C MET A 14 -0.71 -20.29 11.70
N THR A 15 -1.62 -19.57 12.33
CA THR A 15 -1.73 -18.13 12.14
C THR A 15 -0.48 -17.51 12.76
N LEU A 16 0.51 -17.18 11.93
CA LEU A 16 1.62 -16.34 12.39
C LEU A 16 1.00 -15.02 12.87
N PRO A 17 1.23 -14.59 14.12
CA PRO A 17 0.76 -13.29 14.54
C PRO A 17 1.36 -12.24 13.59
N VAL A 18 0.56 -11.29 13.11
CA VAL A 18 1.08 -10.12 12.39
C VAL A 18 0.96 -8.95 13.35
N VAL A 19 2.08 -8.32 13.67
CA VAL A 19 2.10 -7.14 14.55
C VAL A 19 2.41 -5.92 13.69
N PHE A 20 1.53 -4.92 13.74
CA PHE A 20 1.77 -3.63 13.11
C PHE A 20 2.62 -2.78 14.06
N ALA A 21 3.77 -2.28 13.59
CA ALA A 21 4.52 -1.28 14.35
C ALA A 21 3.72 0.04 14.36
N THR A 22 3.59 0.66 15.54
CA THR A 22 2.53 1.66 15.82
C THR A 22 3.02 3.03 16.29
N GLU A 23 4.33 3.30 16.30
CA GLU A 23 4.83 4.62 16.70
C GLU A 23 5.50 5.33 15.52
N GLN A 24 4.69 6.08 14.76
CA GLN A 24 5.24 7.19 13.99
C GLN A 24 5.16 8.46 14.84
N PRO A 25 6.28 9.19 15.04
CA PRO A 25 6.29 10.48 15.72
C PRO A 25 5.44 11.51 14.97
N LYS A 26 5.31 12.71 15.55
CA LYS A 26 4.55 13.83 14.96
C LYS A 26 4.93 14.01 13.48
N GLN A 27 3.94 13.86 12.60
CA GLN A 27 4.16 13.91 11.17
C GLN A 27 4.62 15.28 10.71
N MET A 28 5.53 15.30 9.73
CA MET A 28 5.85 16.50 8.98
C MET A 28 4.59 16.97 8.24
N GLU A 29 4.34 18.27 8.24
CA GLU A 29 3.27 18.90 7.48
C GLU A 29 3.86 19.81 6.41
N SER A 30 3.38 19.68 5.17
CA SER A 30 3.89 20.39 4.01
C SER A 30 2.75 21.03 3.21
N SER A 31 3.07 22.00 2.36
CA SER A 31 2.06 22.62 1.47
C SER A 31 1.89 21.77 0.21
N VAL A 32 0.65 21.69 -0.29
CA VAL A 32 0.35 21.02 -1.55
C VAL A 32 0.72 21.95 -2.72
N GLU A 33 1.41 21.40 -3.72
CA GLU A 33 1.62 22.07 -5.01
C GLU A 33 0.46 21.74 -5.97
N TYR A 34 0.13 22.67 -6.86
CA TYR A 34 -0.94 22.51 -7.83
C TYR A 34 -0.44 22.70 -9.25
N ASP A 35 -0.79 21.76 -10.14
CA ASP A 35 -0.42 21.77 -11.56
C ASP A 35 -1.64 21.41 -12.42
N THR A 36 -2.33 22.42 -12.96
CA THR A 36 -3.54 22.22 -13.77
C THR A 36 -3.28 21.57 -15.11
N GLU A 37 -2.04 21.67 -15.61
CA GLU A 37 -1.59 21.11 -16.89
C GLU A 37 -0.91 19.75 -16.69
N MET A 38 -1.22 19.06 -15.59
CA MET A 38 -0.66 17.75 -15.28
C MET A 38 -1.05 16.70 -16.33
N THR A 39 -0.16 16.51 -17.29
CA THR A 39 -0.26 15.48 -18.33
C THR A 39 0.76 14.38 -18.13
N ASP A 40 0.35 13.15 -18.40
CA ASP A 40 1.19 11.95 -18.40
C ASP A 40 0.42 10.81 -19.09
N GLN A 41 1.10 9.92 -19.82
CA GLN A 41 0.47 8.74 -20.43
C GLN A 41 -0.30 7.89 -19.41
N PHE A 42 0.18 7.77 -18.18
CA PHE A 42 -0.52 7.04 -17.12
C PHE A 42 -1.88 7.64 -16.79
N PHE A 43 -2.05 8.96 -16.90
CA PHE A 43 -3.35 9.59 -16.65
C PHE A 43 -4.38 9.31 -17.75
N GLU A 44 -3.92 8.82 -18.91
CA GLU A 44 -4.74 8.61 -20.11
C GLU A 44 -4.98 7.14 -20.43
N VAL A 45 -4.21 6.20 -19.86
CA VAL A 45 -4.30 4.76 -20.14
C VAL A 45 -4.70 3.97 -18.91
N ASP A 46 -5.68 3.08 -19.03
CA ASP A 46 -6.05 2.15 -17.96
C ASP A 46 -5.33 0.81 -18.09
N THR A 47 -4.55 0.49 -17.06
CA THR A 47 -3.92 -0.82 -16.88
C THR A 47 -4.64 -1.57 -15.77
N TRP A 48 -4.58 -2.90 -15.85
CA TRP A 48 -5.33 -3.80 -14.97
C TRP A 48 -4.46 -5.00 -14.61
N SER A 49 -4.66 -5.56 -13.42
CA SER A 49 -4.11 -6.86 -13.04
C SER A 49 -5.19 -7.75 -12.45
N SER A 50 -4.91 -9.05 -12.44
CA SER A 50 -5.64 -10.00 -11.60
C SER A 50 -5.24 -9.80 -10.12
N PRO A 51 -6.10 -10.17 -9.17
CA PRO A 51 -5.75 -10.23 -7.75
C PRO A 51 -4.57 -11.16 -7.48
N TRP A 52 -3.84 -10.91 -6.40
CA TRP A 52 -2.62 -11.66 -6.07
C TRP A 52 -2.85 -13.18 -5.85
N TRP A 53 -4.08 -13.59 -5.52
CA TRP A 53 -4.45 -14.98 -5.30
C TRP A 53 -4.86 -15.73 -6.58
N ILE A 54 -4.81 -15.06 -7.74
CA ILE A 54 -5.13 -15.64 -9.05
C ILE A 54 -3.82 -15.81 -9.85
N ILE A 55 -3.51 -17.04 -10.23
CA ILE A 55 -2.31 -17.40 -11.01
C ILE A 55 -2.74 -17.76 -12.42
N GLU A 56 -2.17 -17.09 -13.43
CA GLU A 56 -2.28 -17.50 -14.84
C GLU A 56 -1.18 -18.52 -15.15
N GLN A 57 -1.58 -19.69 -15.65
CA GLN A 57 -0.69 -20.78 -16.03
C GLN A 57 -0.21 -20.61 -17.48
N ASP A 58 0.86 -21.30 -17.86
CA ASP A 58 1.46 -21.22 -19.20
C ASP A 58 0.50 -21.65 -20.33
N ASP A 59 -0.50 -22.49 -20.01
CA ASP A 59 -1.54 -22.93 -20.95
C ASP A 59 -2.73 -21.94 -21.06
N GLY A 60 -2.64 -20.80 -20.36
CA GLY A 60 -3.69 -19.77 -20.30
C GLY A 60 -4.84 -20.09 -19.36
N SER A 61 -4.75 -21.18 -18.58
CA SER A 61 -5.69 -21.46 -17.49
C SER A 61 -5.41 -20.59 -16.27
N PHE A 62 -6.40 -20.48 -15.38
CA PHE A 62 -6.29 -19.71 -14.15
C PHE A 62 -6.52 -20.61 -12.95
N GLU A 63 -5.70 -20.42 -11.93
CA GLU A 63 -5.80 -21.09 -10.64
C GLU A 63 -6.10 -20.05 -9.55
N ASP A 64 -7.17 -20.28 -8.79
CA ASP A 64 -7.39 -19.59 -7.53
C ASP A 64 -6.62 -20.32 -6.43
N THR A 65 -5.68 -19.64 -5.79
CA THR A 65 -4.86 -20.18 -4.69
C THR A 65 -5.69 -20.56 -3.44
N THR A 66 -6.98 -20.22 -3.40
CA THR A 66 -7.94 -20.72 -2.40
C THR A 66 -8.53 -22.11 -2.74
N GLY A 67 -8.13 -22.70 -3.87
CA GLY A 67 -8.51 -24.06 -4.29
C GLY A 67 -9.78 -24.16 -5.14
N GLN A 68 -10.27 -23.03 -5.67
CA GLN A 68 -11.43 -23.01 -6.57
C GLN A 68 -10.98 -22.96 -8.04
N ILE A 69 -11.71 -23.65 -8.92
CA ILE A 69 -11.53 -23.52 -10.36
C ILE A 69 -12.30 -22.28 -10.80
N THR A 70 -11.59 -21.26 -11.24
CA THR A 70 -12.19 -19.97 -11.63
C THR A 70 -12.15 -19.82 -13.15
N ARG A 71 -13.29 -19.53 -13.78
CA ARG A 71 -13.32 -19.21 -15.22
C ARG A 71 -12.76 -17.81 -15.42
N ARG A 72 -12.13 -17.57 -16.56
CA ARG A 72 -11.54 -16.27 -16.90
C ARG A 72 -12.54 -15.10 -16.77
N GLU A 73 -13.81 -15.33 -17.11
CA GLU A 73 -14.87 -14.32 -17.02
C GLU A 73 -15.18 -13.90 -15.57
N ASP A 74 -14.92 -14.78 -14.60
CA ASP A 74 -15.27 -14.59 -13.20
C ASP A 74 -14.13 -13.93 -12.39
N ILE A 75 -12.95 -13.74 -13.01
CA ILE A 75 -11.77 -13.17 -12.35
C ILE A 75 -11.98 -11.65 -12.20
N PRO A 76 -11.98 -11.13 -10.95
CA PRO A 76 -12.03 -9.68 -10.73
C PRO A 76 -10.85 -9.00 -11.44
N ARG A 77 -11.08 -7.85 -12.06
CA ARG A 77 -9.99 -7.04 -12.62
C ARG A 77 -9.75 -5.84 -11.72
N LEU A 78 -8.52 -5.72 -11.24
CA LEU A 78 -8.10 -4.61 -10.40
C LEU A 78 -7.49 -3.52 -11.28
N ARG A 79 -8.11 -2.34 -11.29
CA ARG A 79 -7.60 -1.18 -12.03
C ARG A 79 -6.37 -0.63 -11.33
N HIS A 80 -5.31 -0.35 -12.08
CA HIS A 80 -4.18 0.37 -11.52
C HIS A 80 -4.51 1.85 -11.43
N THR A 81 -4.44 2.37 -10.21
CA THR A 81 -4.68 3.77 -9.88
C THR A 81 -3.44 4.43 -9.28
N ALA A 82 -2.33 3.70 -9.19
CA ALA A 82 -1.01 4.24 -8.91
C ALA A 82 0.05 3.61 -9.84
N GLU A 83 1.12 4.35 -10.03
CA GLU A 83 2.38 3.90 -10.59
C GLU A 83 3.48 4.54 -9.76
N CYS A 84 3.66 4.02 -8.54
CA CYS A 84 4.66 4.49 -7.59
C CYS A 84 5.74 3.44 -7.38
N ARG A 85 7.01 3.82 -7.48
CA ARG A 85 8.15 2.95 -7.23
C ARG A 85 8.57 3.06 -5.77
N THR A 86 8.99 1.93 -5.21
CA THR A 86 9.63 1.83 -3.90
C THR A 86 10.78 0.82 -3.97
N GLU A 87 11.75 0.99 -3.07
CA GLU A 87 12.88 0.08 -2.89
C GLU A 87 12.84 -0.61 -1.51
N HIS A 88 11.72 -0.47 -0.80
CA HIS A 88 11.51 -1.12 0.48
C HIS A 88 11.44 -2.64 0.32
N GLN A 89 12.31 -3.37 1.02
CA GLN A 89 12.52 -4.82 0.93
C GLN A 89 13.08 -5.30 -0.41
N ILE A 90 12.31 -5.16 -1.50
CA ILE A 90 12.72 -5.42 -2.88
C ILE A 90 12.17 -4.31 -3.79
N PRO A 91 12.87 -3.90 -4.85
CA PRO A 91 12.33 -2.93 -5.81
C PRO A 91 11.04 -3.42 -6.43
N HIS A 92 9.96 -2.66 -6.28
CA HIS A 92 8.65 -3.00 -6.84
C HIS A 92 7.79 -1.75 -7.13
N MET A 93 6.66 -1.98 -7.80
CA MET A 93 5.69 -0.95 -8.15
C MET A 93 4.43 -1.10 -7.30
N ILE A 94 4.07 -0.03 -6.60
CA ILE A 94 2.79 0.16 -5.92
C ILE A 94 1.76 0.60 -6.96
N LYS A 95 0.72 -0.23 -7.16
CA LYS A 95 -0.21 -0.13 -8.29
C LYS A 95 -1.56 0.47 -7.94
N PHE A 96 -1.87 0.59 -6.65
CA PHE A 96 -3.19 0.98 -6.20
C PHE A 96 -3.15 2.28 -5.42
N SER A 97 -4.16 3.09 -5.67
CA SER A 97 -4.49 4.26 -4.89
C SER A 97 -5.99 4.43 -4.77
N GLU A 98 -6.42 4.82 -3.59
CA GLU A 98 -7.81 5.10 -3.25
C GLU A 98 -7.90 6.51 -2.70
N ALA A 99 -9.04 7.17 -2.88
CA ALA A 99 -9.29 8.47 -2.29
C ALA A 99 -10.69 8.55 -1.70
N ARG A 100 -10.79 9.06 -0.48
CA ARG A 100 -12.06 9.30 0.19
C ARG A 100 -12.10 10.68 0.80
N GLN A 101 -13.28 11.30 0.75
CA GLN A 101 -13.53 12.54 1.46
C GLN A 101 -13.85 12.23 2.92
N ILE A 102 -13.03 12.72 3.84
CA ILE A 102 -13.24 12.55 5.28
C ILE A 102 -14.24 13.58 5.79
N ASP A 103 -14.05 14.83 5.40
CA ASP A 103 -14.95 15.96 5.66
C ASP A 103 -14.87 17.00 4.54
N LYS A 104 -15.51 18.16 4.71
CA LYS A 104 -15.60 19.20 3.67
C LYS A 104 -14.22 19.65 3.15
N ASP A 105 -13.22 19.69 4.01
CA ASP A 105 -11.91 20.27 3.70
C ASP A 105 -10.78 19.24 3.77
N THR A 106 -11.11 17.97 4.05
CA THR A 106 -10.14 16.88 4.27
C THR A 106 -10.36 15.73 3.29
N ILE A 107 -9.32 15.43 2.51
CA ILE A 107 -9.25 14.26 1.61
C ILE A 107 -8.15 13.33 2.12
N GLU A 108 -8.47 12.05 2.23
CA GLU A 108 -7.48 11.00 2.43
C GLU A 108 -7.19 10.34 1.08
N ILE A 109 -5.91 10.25 0.74
CA ILE A 109 -5.41 9.50 -0.42
C ILE A 109 -4.55 8.38 0.14
N ARG A 110 -4.89 7.14 -0.17
CA ARG A 110 -4.11 5.97 0.18
C ARG A 110 -3.39 5.47 -1.07
N ILE A 111 -2.11 5.18 -0.98
CA ILE A 111 -1.28 4.60 -2.05
C ILE A 111 -0.73 3.31 -1.48
N HIS A 112 -1.15 2.16 -2.01
CA HIS A 112 -0.86 0.88 -1.38
C HIS A 112 -0.64 -0.26 -2.40
N ASP A 113 0.08 -1.27 -1.94
CA ASP A 113 0.19 -2.56 -2.64
C ASP A 113 -0.76 -3.57 -1.98
N GLU A 114 -1.17 -4.59 -2.73
CA GLU A 114 -1.99 -5.70 -2.23
C GLU A 114 -1.17 -6.98 -2.03
N SER A 115 0.09 -6.97 -2.45
CA SER A 115 1.00 -8.10 -2.29
C SER A 115 1.31 -8.35 -0.81
N ALA A 116 1.14 -9.61 -0.37
CA ALA A 116 1.51 -10.02 0.99
C ALA A 116 3.03 -9.98 1.24
N SER A 117 3.85 -10.09 0.19
CA SER A 117 5.32 -10.12 0.31
C SER A 117 5.98 -8.74 0.23
N THR A 118 5.25 -7.73 -0.25
CA THR A 118 5.75 -6.36 -0.48
C THR A 118 4.75 -5.30 0.00
N PHE A 119 4.00 -5.59 1.06
CA PHE A 119 2.94 -4.70 1.53
C PHE A 119 3.51 -3.36 1.98
N ASP A 120 3.26 -2.33 1.19
CA ASP A 120 3.55 -0.92 1.50
C ASP A 120 2.24 -0.12 1.43
N ASP A 121 2.03 0.78 2.40
CA ASP A 121 0.84 1.61 2.53
C ASP A 121 1.25 3.04 2.93
N LEU A 122 1.07 3.97 2.01
CA LEU A 122 1.28 5.40 2.21
C LEU A 122 -0.07 6.11 2.22
N THR A 123 -0.48 6.57 3.40
CA THR A 123 -1.67 7.39 3.58
C THR A 123 -1.29 8.87 3.59
N VAL A 124 -1.92 9.67 2.74
CA VAL A 124 -1.72 11.11 2.60
C VAL A 124 -3.00 11.82 2.99
N ILE A 125 -2.95 12.64 4.04
CA ILE A 125 -4.09 13.45 4.49
C ILE A 125 -3.89 14.88 3.99
N VAL A 126 -4.76 15.32 3.09
CA VAL A 126 -4.77 16.69 2.55
C VAL A 126 -5.85 17.49 3.25
N ARG A 127 -5.49 18.61 3.87
CA ARG A 127 -6.41 19.53 4.54
C ARG A 127 -6.03 20.97 4.29
N ASN A 128 -6.97 21.77 3.77
CA ASN A 128 -6.77 23.21 3.54
C ASN A 128 -5.49 23.58 2.75
N GLY A 129 -5.13 22.78 1.74
CA GLY A 129 -3.93 23.00 0.92
C GLY A 129 -2.61 22.65 1.62
N ARG A 130 -2.68 22.03 2.80
CA ARG A 130 -1.55 21.40 3.49
C ARG A 130 -1.77 19.90 3.54
N TYR A 131 -0.72 19.14 3.79
CA TYR A 131 -0.84 17.70 3.92
C TYR A 131 0.21 17.10 4.85
N SER A 132 -0.09 15.89 5.31
CA SER A 132 0.85 15.02 6.03
C SER A 132 0.74 13.60 5.48
N SER A 133 1.86 12.87 5.49
CA SER A 133 1.91 11.48 5.05
C SER A 133 2.17 10.55 6.23
N HIS A 134 1.58 9.36 6.22
CA HIS A 134 1.78 8.28 7.18
C HIS A 134 2.12 7.01 6.40
N TYR A 135 3.26 6.41 6.74
CA TYR A 135 3.74 5.20 6.07
C TYR A 135 3.63 3.99 6.97
N LYS A 136 3.16 2.88 6.41
CA LYS A 136 3.00 1.60 7.09
C LYS A 136 3.42 0.47 6.17
N THR A 137 4.03 -0.54 6.76
CA THR A 137 4.41 -1.80 6.10
C THR A 137 4.24 -2.96 7.09
N VAL A 138 4.38 -4.20 6.62
CA VAL A 138 4.26 -5.42 7.44
C VAL A 138 5.64 -6.03 7.66
N TYR A 139 5.92 -6.36 8.93
CA TYR A 139 7.13 -7.07 9.36
C TYR A 139 6.80 -8.42 10.00
N PRO A 140 7.64 -9.45 9.82
CA PRO A 140 7.58 -10.66 10.64
C PRO A 140 7.75 -10.31 12.13
N VAL A 141 7.02 -10.99 13.01
CA VAL A 141 6.90 -10.73 14.47
C VAL A 141 8.23 -10.45 15.18
N ALA A 142 9.31 -11.11 14.78
CA ALA A 142 10.63 -10.94 15.39
C ALA A 142 11.18 -9.51 15.28
N ALA A 143 10.77 -8.75 14.26
CA ALA A 143 11.17 -7.35 14.06
C ALA A 143 10.21 -6.35 14.72
N ALA A 144 8.93 -6.71 14.96
CA ALA A 144 7.94 -5.80 15.53
C ALA A 144 8.23 -5.40 16.98
N ASN A 145 8.95 -6.24 17.73
CA ASN A 145 9.34 -5.97 19.13
C ASN A 145 10.63 -5.11 19.27
N THR A 146 11.13 -4.51 18.18
CA THR A 146 12.46 -3.83 18.17
C THR A 146 12.42 -2.31 18.32
N GLY A 147 11.30 -1.72 18.72
CA GLY A 147 11.19 -0.26 18.86
C GLY A 147 11.42 0.44 17.52
N LEU A 148 10.74 -0.05 16.48
CA LEU A 148 10.78 0.49 15.13
C LEU A 148 10.18 1.90 15.11
N VAL A 149 10.95 2.87 14.63
CA VAL A 149 10.49 4.26 14.47
C VAL A 149 10.69 4.67 13.01
N TRP A 150 9.64 5.24 12.41
CA TRP A 150 9.74 5.82 11.07
C TRP A 150 9.62 7.33 11.15
N THR A 151 10.59 8.05 10.58
CA THR A 151 10.59 9.51 10.56
C THR A 151 10.59 10.01 9.12
N THR A 152 9.53 10.72 8.73
CA THR A 152 9.45 11.36 7.40
C THR A 152 10.53 12.43 7.28
N THR A 153 11.43 12.29 6.30
CA THR A 153 12.55 13.20 6.04
C THR A 153 12.29 14.12 4.86
N LYS A 154 11.49 13.67 3.88
CA LYS A 154 11.12 14.43 2.70
C LYS A 154 9.70 14.08 2.27
N GLN A 155 8.94 15.08 1.85
CA GLN A 155 7.67 14.87 1.16
C GLN A 155 7.40 16.01 0.20
N ARG A 156 6.90 15.67 -1.00
CA ARG A 156 6.34 16.59 -1.98
C ARG A 156 5.10 15.98 -2.60
N LEU A 157 4.02 16.74 -2.65
CA LEU A 157 2.73 16.36 -3.22
C LEU A 157 2.31 17.42 -4.24
N VAL A 158 2.10 16.99 -5.48
CA VAL A 158 1.53 17.82 -6.55
C VAL A 158 0.17 17.24 -6.91
N LEU A 159 -0.88 18.07 -6.88
CA LEU A 159 -2.24 17.69 -7.30
C LEU A 159 -2.67 18.50 -8.52
N ASN A 160 -3.54 17.95 -9.35
CA ASN A 160 -4.00 18.68 -10.53
C ASN A 160 -4.93 19.86 -10.24
N LYS A 161 -5.58 19.88 -9.07
CA LYS A 161 -6.43 21.00 -8.63
C LYS A 161 -6.65 21.02 -7.13
N LYS A 162 -7.18 22.13 -6.63
CA LYS A 162 -7.39 22.38 -5.19
C LYS A 162 -8.66 21.76 -4.62
N GLN A 163 -9.71 21.67 -5.43
CA GLN A 163 -11.03 21.23 -5.00
C GLN A 163 -11.53 20.12 -5.92
N TYR A 164 -12.15 19.13 -5.31
CA TYR A 164 -12.68 17.96 -6.00
C TYR A 164 -14.15 17.76 -5.60
N ALA A 165 -14.99 17.52 -6.59
CA ALA A 165 -16.33 16.99 -6.38
C ALA A 165 -16.26 15.46 -6.25
N LYS A 166 -17.29 14.87 -5.63
CA LYS A 166 -17.43 13.40 -5.58
C LYS A 166 -17.37 12.83 -7.00
N LYS A 167 -16.76 11.65 -7.13
CA LYS A 167 -16.53 10.92 -8.38
C LYS A 167 -15.58 11.60 -9.36
N GLU A 168 -14.96 12.72 -9.01
CA GLU A 168 -13.88 13.26 -9.81
C GLU A 168 -12.57 12.47 -9.61
N VAL A 169 -11.78 12.41 -10.66
CA VAL A 169 -10.43 11.83 -10.63
C VAL A 169 -9.45 12.84 -10.07
N ILE A 170 -8.72 12.44 -9.03
CA ILE A 170 -7.59 13.18 -8.49
C ILE A 170 -6.36 12.70 -9.25
N ARG A 171 -5.69 13.58 -10.00
CA ARG A 171 -4.37 13.27 -10.58
C ARG A 171 -3.31 13.87 -9.69
N GLY A 172 -2.27 13.10 -9.37
CA GLY A 172 -1.19 13.62 -8.55
C GLY A 172 0.14 12.91 -8.75
N ARG A 173 1.17 13.58 -8.23
CA ARG A 173 2.55 13.08 -8.12
C ARG A 173 3.00 13.14 -6.67
N ILE A 174 3.70 12.11 -6.21
CA ILE A 174 4.25 12.01 -4.86
C ILE A 174 5.76 11.76 -4.94
N ASP A 175 6.51 12.37 -4.05
CA ASP A 175 7.92 12.08 -3.76
C ASP A 175 8.06 12.11 -2.23
N PHE A 176 8.05 10.93 -1.63
CA PHE A 176 8.05 10.69 -0.19
C PHE A 176 9.31 9.93 0.21
N GLU A 177 9.92 10.35 1.32
CA GLU A 177 11.04 9.67 1.94
C GLU A 177 10.85 9.61 3.46
N CYS A 178 11.10 8.45 4.05
CA CYS A 178 11.24 8.30 5.48
C CYS A 178 12.46 7.48 5.85
N VAL A 179 12.98 7.75 7.04
CA VAL A 179 14.01 6.95 7.67
C VAL A 179 13.36 6.00 8.65
N GLU A 180 13.64 4.72 8.45
CA GLU A 180 13.36 3.64 9.38
C GLU A 180 14.55 3.46 10.33
N GLU A 181 14.30 3.62 11.63
CA GLU A 181 15.25 3.27 12.68
C GLU A 181 14.78 2.01 13.41
N MET A 182 15.61 0.96 13.37
CA MET A 182 15.45 -0.25 14.17
C MET A 182 16.50 -0.29 15.28
N LYS A 183 16.07 -0.44 16.53
CA LYS A 183 16.99 -0.65 17.65
C LYS A 183 17.05 -2.14 18.00
N ASP A 184 18.20 -2.77 17.75
CA ASP A 184 18.38 -4.17 18.16
C ASP A 184 18.40 -4.26 19.69
N ALA A 185 17.36 -4.89 20.24
CA ALA A 185 17.21 -5.07 21.68
C ALA A 185 18.36 -5.88 22.32
N ARG A 186 19.10 -6.68 21.53
CA ARG A 186 20.17 -7.55 22.04
C ARG A 186 21.51 -6.85 22.23
N ASN A 187 21.82 -5.86 21.39
CA ASN A 187 23.15 -5.21 21.39
C ASN A 187 23.08 -3.67 21.34
N GLY A 188 21.87 -3.08 21.27
CA GLY A 188 21.66 -1.65 21.21
C GLY A 188 22.05 -1.00 19.88
N LYS A 189 22.48 -1.77 18.86
CA LYS A 189 22.83 -1.23 17.54
C LYS A 189 21.58 -0.66 16.86
N LYS A 190 21.78 0.47 16.20
CA LYS A 190 20.78 1.06 15.32
C LYS A 190 21.03 0.61 13.89
N ASN A 191 20.00 0.05 13.26
CA ASN A 191 19.97 -0.10 11.80
C ASN A 191 19.09 1.02 11.25
N ILE A 192 19.63 1.75 10.29
CA ILE A 192 18.97 2.89 9.65
C ILE A 192 18.78 2.52 8.19
N ARG A 193 17.55 2.64 7.70
CA ARG A 193 17.20 2.43 6.29
C ARG A 193 16.40 3.61 5.80
N THR A 194 16.68 4.06 4.58
CA THR A 194 15.83 5.04 3.89
C THR A 194 14.81 4.30 3.04
N ILE A 195 13.55 4.71 3.15
CA ILE A 195 12.43 4.22 2.35
C ILE A 195 11.99 5.39 1.47
N ARG A 196 11.88 5.15 0.18
CA ARG A 196 11.43 6.15 -0.80
C ARG A 196 10.23 5.61 -1.57
N ILE A 197 9.19 6.42 -1.68
CA ILE A 197 8.03 6.16 -2.54
C ILE A 197 7.88 7.35 -3.46
N GLU A 198 8.00 7.12 -4.76
CA GLU A 198 7.85 8.18 -5.76
C GLU A 198 7.04 7.72 -6.96
N GLY A 199 6.24 8.61 -7.53
CA GLY A 199 5.50 8.33 -8.75
C GLY A 199 4.20 9.10 -8.86
N ARG A 200 3.22 8.47 -9.51
CA ARG A 200 1.97 9.11 -9.95
C ARG A 200 0.75 8.29 -9.55
N PHE A 201 -0.38 8.96 -9.33
CA PHE A 201 -1.63 8.32 -8.91
C PHE A 201 -2.86 9.02 -9.50
N LYS A 202 -3.94 8.25 -9.72
CA LYS A 202 -5.20 8.68 -10.33
C LYS A 202 -6.48 8.08 -9.69
N PRO A 203 -6.65 8.09 -8.36
CA PRO A 203 -7.84 7.58 -7.71
C PRO A 203 -9.07 8.42 -8.06
N THR A 204 -10.24 7.78 -8.01
CA THR A 204 -11.53 8.47 -8.05
C THR A 204 -11.96 8.79 -6.62
N LEU A 205 -12.35 10.04 -6.36
CA LEU A 205 -12.84 10.46 -5.05
C LEU A 205 -14.19 9.79 -4.76
N GLN A 206 -14.26 8.98 -3.70
CA GLN A 206 -15.45 8.19 -3.36
C GLN A 206 -16.65 9.01 -2.88
#